data_AF-A0AA85AH89-F1
#
_entry.id   AF-A0AA85AH89-F1
#
_cell.length_a   1.000
_cell.length_b   1.000
_cell.length_c   1.000
_cell.angle_alpha   90.00
_cell.angle_beta   90.00
_cell.angle_gamma   90.00
#
_symmetry.space_group_name_H-M   'P 1'
#
loop_
_entity.id
_entity.type
_entity.pdbx_description
1 polymer ?
#
loop_
_entity_poly.entity_id
_entity_poly.type
_entity_poly.pdbx_seq_one_letter_code
_entity_poly.pdbx_strand_id
1 'polypeptide(L)'
;MSNEEVPFSKLNSSNLLLTTCQPTDLDDDMSDNRLLKLKILELSSELQRNMVYFNRRLGATEYELEQCQKTNEDLLSKQNLKIQSLQHENETYRNEISMLKINLEQYKQTNQLKQDKINQMEAYLAKLPTLEDYQEILNKFQFIKNQNVLLENHIKEYKIKLMNCDKQLIDVNNQVKQYEEREQLLQIQLDTIHNKRLNESETGRSNNMKSSNVIPIFVEDLKCELERYQIAFEKTKKLLEEERCRADTAETHQKMEQRKFNEFHERVEAEITGIKASLSTRRAEIRQLKKHISDITIEKQVLYENLYKVYNTLINIILLWKSINGQLCQHLYVYIQENVNEIIYLTKQLNNLSKGKKLNLIELLIQPKPLLNNINNNIVLYNEKQINNNNNLVMNTSLENSSSLLQIQSICNDDNKTNNCFTKNTWEASFDDVITTASQLSNNFNKEQLHNSLNQLIKTRTLLLKLRQELANKYADHLGGKIDCIVQ
;
A
#
# COMPACT_ATOMS: atom_id res chain seq x y z
N MET A 1 -14.56 31.04 59.40
CA MET A 1 -15.36 30.70 60.59
C MET A 1 -15.12 31.80 61.61
N SER A 2 -16.20 32.47 61.97
CA SER A 2 -16.26 33.53 62.98
C SER A 2 -15.86 32.98 64.34
N ASN A 3 -14.97 33.65 65.07
CA ASN A 3 -14.82 33.46 66.50
C ASN A 3 -15.08 34.80 67.18
N GLU A 4 -16.20 34.82 67.88
CA GLU A 4 -16.70 35.88 68.73
C GLU A 4 -15.73 36.13 69.89
N GLU A 5 -15.36 37.40 70.09
CA GLU A 5 -14.73 37.88 71.31
C GLU A 5 -15.79 37.96 72.41
N VAL A 6 -15.65 37.11 73.43
CA VAL A 6 -16.41 37.18 74.69
C VAL A 6 -15.60 38.01 75.70
N PRO A 7 -16.06 39.18 76.17
CA PRO A 7 -15.40 39.89 77.25
C PRO A 7 -15.92 39.38 78.60
N PHE A 8 -15.07 38.67 79.35
CA PHE A 8 -15.38 38.31 80.73
C PHE A 8 -15.25 39.53 81.66
N SER A 9 -16.34 39.75 82.40
CA SER A 9 -16.59 40.81 83.34
C SER A 9 -15.75 40.68 84.63
N LYS A 10 -15.23 41.81 85.11
CA LYS A 10 -14.73 41.99 86.47
C LYS A 10 -15.87 41.83 87.48
N LEU A 11 -15.75 40.85 88.37
CA LEU A 11 -16.55 40.76 89.59
C LEU A 11 -15.65 41.02 90.80
N ASN A 12 -15.84 42.21 91.38
CA ASN A 12 -15.39 42.56 92.72
C ASN A 12 -16.30 41.84 93.73
N SER A 13 -15.72 40.99 94.59
CA SER A 13 -16.33 40.64 95.86
C SER A 13 -15.26 40.15 96.83
N SER A 14 -14.80 41.05 97.68
CA SER A 14 -14.12 40.68 98.92
C SER A 14 -14.64 41.60 100.00
N ASN A 15 -15.70 41.14 100.68
CA ASN A 15 -16.06 41.63 101.99
C ASN A 15 -16.21 40.44 102.93
N LEU A 16 -15.53 40.62 104.06
CA LEU A 16 -15.80 40.09 105.39
C LEU A 16 -15.32 38.68 105.79
N LEU A 17 -14.58 38.75 106.90
CA LEU A 17 -14.49 37.83 108.03
C LEU A 17 -13.49 36.68 107.93
N LEU A 18 -12.39 36.84 108.66
CA LEU A 18 -12.11 35.95 109.78
C LEU A 18 -11.14 36.60 110.78
N THR A 19 -11.73 37.23 111.79
CA THR A 19 -11.25 37.13 113.16
C THR A 19 -11.11 35.66 113.52
N THR A 20 -9.90 35.21 113.88
CA THR A 20 -9.55 34.61 115.17
C THR A 20 -8.17 33.96 115.06
N CYS A 21 -7.24 34.46 115.88
CA CYS A 21 -5.97 33.81 116.12
C CYS A 21 -6.22 32.47 116.83
N GLN A 22 -5.61 31.40 116.33
CA GLN A 22 -5.01 30.38 117.18
C GLN A 22 -3.50 30.46 117.01
N PRO A 23 -2.71 30.30 118.09
CA PRO A 23 -1.26 30.28 118.00
C PRO A 23 -0.85 28.90 117.50
N THR A 24 -0.37 28.84 116.26
CA THR A 24 0.46 27.73 115.77
C THR A 24 1.88 28.25 115.60
N ASP A 25 2.85 27.41 115.95
CA ASP A 25 4.23 27.78 116.17
C ASP A 25 4.83 28.59 115.01
N LEU A 26 5.46 29.73 115.34
CA LEU A 26 6.11 30.60 114.36
C LEU A 26 7.17 29.86 113.52
N ASP A 27 7.73 28.78 114.06
CA ASP A 27 8.69 27.91 113.38
C ASP A 27 8.01 27.00 112.34
N ASP A 28 6.78 26.52 112.58
CA ASP A 28 6.00 25.73 111.62
C ASP A 28 5.55 26.60 110.43
N ASP A 29 5.05 27.81 110.69
CA ASP A 29 4.66 28.76 109.63
C ASP A 29 5.85 29.20 108.76
N MET A 30 7.03 29.38 109.37
CA MET A 30 8.27 29.70 108.64
C MET A 30 8.77 28.51 107.81
N SER A 31 8.57 27.29 108.29
CA SER A 31 8.89 26.06 107.56
C SER A 31 7.95 25.85 106.37
N ASP A 32 6.65 26.08 106.55
CA ASP A 32 5.63 25.98 105.51
C ASP A 32 5.78 27.07 104.46
N ASN A 33 6.13 28.31 104.86
CA ASN A 33 6.44 29.40 103.93
C ASN A 33 7.69 29.08 103.10
N ARG A 34 8.71 28.45 103.69
CA ARG A 34 9.90 27.97 102.96
C ARG A 34 9.53 26.84 101.98
N LEU A 35 8.70 25.90 102.39
CA LEU A 35 8.22 24.81 101.54
C LEU A 35 7.38 25.32 100.35
N LEU A 36 6.48 26.28 100.60
CA LEU A 36 5.69 26.96 99.57
C LEU A 36 6.56 27.71 98.57
N LYS A 37 7.58 28.44 99.05
CA LYS A 37 8.55 29.12 98.16
C LYS A 37 9.33 28.13 97.30
N LEU A 38 9.75 26.99 97.86
CA LEU A 38 10.40 25.92 97.10
C LEU A 38 9.46 25.33 96.04
N LYS A 39 8.19 25.09 96.40
CA LYS A 39 7.19 24.55 95.47
C LYS A 39 6.83 25.54 94.35
N ILE A 40 6.78 26.84 94.66
CA ILE A 40 6.61 27.90 93.66
C ILE A 40 7.82 27.96 92.73
N LEU A 41 9.04 27.85 93.25
CA LEU A 41 10.26 27.80 92.45
C LEU A 41 10.30 26.56 91.54
N GLU A 42 9.90 25.40 92.05
CA GLU A 42 9.81 24.15 91.29
C GLU A 42 8.77 24.27 90.17
N LEU A 43 7.55 24.72 90.48
CA LEU A 43 6.49 24.95 89.49
C LEU A 43 6.88 26.01 88.45
N SER A 44 7.58 27.07 88.86
CA SER A 44 8.07 28.11 87.94
C SER A 44 9.16 27.56 87.01
N SER A 45 10.07 26.74 87.54
CA SER A 45 11.09 26.06 86.74
C SER A 45 10.46 25.09 85.74
N GLU A 46 9.45 24.33 86.16
CA GLU A 46 8.75 23.38 85.31
C GLU A 46 7.91 24.09 84.24
N LEU A 47 7.25 25.20 84.57
CA LEU A 47 6.57 26.05 83.61
C LEU A 47 7.55 26.60 82.56
N GLN A 48 8.73 27.06 82.98
CA GLN A 48 9.76 27.56 82.08
C GLN A 48 10.31 26.45 81.17
N ARG A 49 10.53 25.24 81.68
CA ARG A 49 10.92 24.07 80.88
C ARG A 49 9.85 23.72 79.85
N ASN A 50 8.59 23.68 80.26
CA ASN A 50 7.46 23.40 79.38
C ASN A 50 7.33 24.47 78.30
N MET A 51 7.48 25.74 78.64
CA MET A 51 7.41 26.84 77.67
C MET A 51 8.54 26.74 76.63
N VAL A 52 9.77 26.42 77.05
CA VAL A 52 10.89 26.18 76.14
C VAL A 52 10.64 24.95 75.25
N TYR A 53 10.10 23.87 75.82
CA TYR A 53 9.76 22.65 75.09
C TYR A 53 8.69 22.90 74.01
N PHE A 54 7.59 23.58 74.37
CA PHE A 54 6.50 23.89 73.45
C PHE A 54 6.94 24.88 72.36
N ASN A 55 7.73 25.90 72.69
CA ASN A 55 8.27 26.82 71.69
C ASN A 55 9.19 26.12 70.68
N ARG A 56 10.05 25.20 71.14
CA ARG A 56 10.86 24.37 70.23
C ARG A 56 10.00 23.48 69.34
N ARG A 57 8.96 22.87 69.91
CA ARG A 57 8.05 22.00 69.16
C ARG A 57 7.22 22.79 68.14
N LEU A 58 6.76 23.98 68.51
CA LEU A 58 6.06 24.90 67.61
C LEU A 58 6.96 25.31 66.44
N GLY A 59 8.19 25.76 66.72
CA GLY A 59 9.14 26.12 65.66
C GLY A 59 9.50 24.95 64.74
N ALA A 60 9.60 23.72 65.27
CA ALA A 60 9.80 22.53 64.45
C ALA A 60 8.59 22.27 63.52
N THR A 61 7.36 22.39 64.04
CA THR A 61 6.14 22.22 63.23
C THR A 61 5.96 23.32 62.19
N GLU A 62 6.31 24.57 62.50
CA GLU A 62 6.28 25.69 61.55
C GLU A 62 7.28 25.48 60.42
N TYR A 63 8.50 25.01 60.74
CA TYR A 63 9.49 24.66 59.74
C TYR A 63 9.04 23.51 58.85
N GLU A 64 8.48 22.43 59.42
CA GLU A 64 7.92 21.32 58.64
C GLU A 64 6.78 21.77 57.72
N LEU A 65 5.91 22.67 58.19
CA LEU A 65 4.84 23.25 57.39
C LEU A 65 5.37 24.08 56.22
N GLU A 66 6.38 24.92 56.46
CA GLU A 66 7.02 25.73 55.42
C GLU A 66 7.70 24.85 54.36
N GLN A 67 8.37 23.77 54.76
CA GLN A 67 8.92 22.79 53.82
C GLN A 67 7.82 22.07 53.02
N CYS A 68 6.70 21.72 53.65
CA CYS A 68 5.56 21.13 52.97
C CYS A 68 4.94 22.10 51.95
N GLN A 69 4.80 23.38 52.29
CA GLN A 69 4.30 24.40 51.37
C GLN A 69 5.21 24.56 50.16
N LYS A 70 6.53 24.68 50.40
CA LYS A 70 7.53 24.82 49.34
C LYS A 70 7.55 23.61 48.40
N THR A 71 7.54 22.40 48.95
CA THR A 71 7.49 21.17 48.12
C THR A 71 6.20 21.07 47.32
N ASN A 72 5.07 21.54 47.87
CA ASN A 72 3.80 21.57 47.15
C ASN A 72 3.78 22.61 46.02
N GLU A 73 4.35 23.80 46.24
CA GLU A 73 4.54 24.83 45.20
C GLU A 73 5.44 24.34 44.06
N ASP A 74 6.57 23.71 44.38
CA ASP A 74 7.48 23.12 43.39
C ASP A 74 6.77 22.03 42.57
N LEU A 75 5.98 21.18 43.23
CA LEU A 75 5.22 20.12 42.56
C LEU A 75 4.13 20.70 41.65
N LEU A 76 3.42 21.74 42.10
CA LEU A 76 2.40 22.42 41.32
C LEU A 76 3.01 23.14 40.10
N SER A 77 4.15 23.79 40.26
CA SER A 77 4.92 24.40 39.17
C SER A 77 5.33 23.36 38.12
N LYS A 78 5.86 22.21 38.57
CA LYS A 78 6.25 21.11 37.69
C LYS A 78 5.04 20.52 36.94
N GLN A 79 3.90 20.37 37.61
CA GLN A 79 2.67 19.91 36.97
C GLN A 79 2.14 20.91 35.94
N ASN A 80 2.18 22.21 36.23
CA ASN A 80 1.75 23.24 35.30
C ASN A 80 2.61 23.28 34.03
N LEU A 81 3.94 23.16 34.16
CA LEU A 81 4.85 23.05 33.01
C LEU A 81 4.53 21.81 32.16
N LYS A 82 4.22 20.70 32.80
CA LYS A 82 3.86 19.44 32.13
C LYS A 82 2.52 19.56 31.38
N ILE A 83 1.53 20.24 31.96
CA ILE A 83 0.25 20.53 31.31
C ILE A 83 0.44 21.44 30.10
N GLN A 84 1.22 22.52 30.23
CA GLN A 84 1.51 23.42 29.12
C GLN A 84 2.24 22.71 27.96
N SER A 85 3.22 21.85 28.29
CA SER A 85 3.91 21.06 27.27
C SER A 85 2.96 20.12 26.52
N LEU A 86 2.07 19.42 27.24
CA LEU A 86 1.06 18.56 26.63
C LEU A 86 0.06 19.34 25.78
N GLN A 87 -0.34 20.53 26.22
CA GLN A 87 -1.24 21.39 25.45
C GLN A 87 -0.59 21.83 24.15
N HIS A 88 0.69 22.20 24.19
CA HIS A 88 1.43 22.54 22.98
C HIS A 88 1.54 21.36 22.01
N GLU A 89 1.86 20.16 22.52
CA GLU A 89 1.92 18.94 21.70
C GLU A 89 0.57 18.61 21.05
N ASN A 90 -0.52 18.68 21.82
CA ASN A 90 -1.87 18.47 21.29
C ASN A 90 -2.24 19.48 20.19
N GLU A 91 -1.82 20.74 20.32
CA GLU A 91 -2.07 21.75 19.29
C GLU A 91 -1.27 21.46 18.02
N THR A 92 0.00 21.04 18.15
CA THR A 92 0.82 20.60 17.02
C THR A 92 0.16 19.43 16.28
N TYR A 93 -0.30 18.42 17.00
CA TYR A 93 -1.03 17.29 16.42
C TYR A 93 -2.34 17.69 15.74
N ARG A 94 -3.10 18.61 16.32
CA ARG A 94 -4.33 19.14 15.70
C ARG A 94 -4.02 19.82 14.36
N ASN A 95 -2.94 20.60 14.31
CA ASN A 95 -2.50 21.27 13.09
C ASN A 95 -2.04 20.28 12.02
N GLU A 96 -1.27 19.25 12.39
CA GLU A 96 -0.87 18.18 11.47
C GLU A 96 -2.07 17.41 10.92
N ILE A 97 -3.04 17.05 11.76
CA ILE A 97 -4.28 16.38 11.33
C ILE A 97 -5.06 17.27 10.37
N SER A 98 -5.15 18.58 10.63
CA SER A 98 -5.81 19.54 9.75
C SER A 98 -5.14 19.59 8.37
N MET A 99 -3.81 19.69 8.33
CA MET A 99 -3.04 19.66 7.08
C MET A 99 -3.22 18.34 6.30
N LEU A 100 -3.15 17.20 7.00
CA LEU A 100 -3.38 15.90 6.38
C LEU A 100 -4.80 15.78 5.80
N LYS A 101 -5.81 16.34 6.48
CA LYS A 101 -7.19 16.36 5.98
C LYS A 101 -7.34 17.19 4.72
N ILE A 102 -6.67 18.35 4.64
CA ILE A 102 -6.64 19.20 3.44
C ILE A 102 -5.98 18.45 2.28
N ASN A 103 -4.80 17.85 2.51
CA ASN A 103 -4.07 17.10 1.48
C ASN A 103 -4.89 15.90 0.97
N LEU A 104 -5.56 15.18 1.87
CA LEU A 104 -6.41 14.05 1.51
C LEU A 104 -7.58 14.48 0.61
N GLU A 105 -8.18 15.64 0.88
CA GLU A 105 -9.25 16.19 0.05
C GLU A 105 -8.75 16.60 -1.35
N GLN A 106 -7.55 17.20 -1.43
CA GLN A 106 -6.91 17.50 -2.71
C GLN A 106 -6.62 16.24 -3.53
N TYR A 107 -6.14 15.17 -2.89
CA TYR A 107 -5.90 13.88 -3.56
C TYR A 107 -7.20 13.25 -4.06
N LYS A 108 -8.29 13.33 -3.29
CA LYS A 108 -9.62 12.89 -3.74
C LYS A 108 -10.08 13.64 -4.99
N GLN A 109 -9.98 14.96 -4.99
CA GLN A 109 -10.34 15.79 -6.15
C GLN A 109 -9.50 15.43 -7.38
N THR A 110 -8.19 15.23 -7.21
CA THR A 110 -7.28 14.83 -8.29
C THR A 110 -7.63 13.45 -8.86
N ASN A 111 -7.95 12.50 -7.99
CA ASN A 111 -8.37 11.16 -8.43
C ASN A 111 -9.72 11.20 -9.15
N GLN A 112 -10.66 12.03 -8.70
CA GLN A 112 -11.93 12.22 -9.40
C GLN A 112 -11.70 12.75 -10.82
N LEU A 113 -10.87 13.78 -10.98
CA LEU A 113 -10.52 14.33 -12.30
C LEU A 113 -9.87 13.27 -13.22
N LYS A 114 -9.00 12.41 -12.68
CA LYS A 114 -8.41 11.31 -13.43
C LYS A 114 -9.46 10.28 -13.85
N GLN A 115 -10.39 9.94 -12.95
CA GLN A 115 -11.48 9.02 -13.26
C GLN A 115 -12.40 9.59 -14.34
N ASP A 116 -12.75 10.86 -14.26
CA ASP A 116 -13.58 11.54 -15.26
C ASP A 116 -12.89 11.52 -16.64
N LYS A 117 -11.57 11.72 -16.69
CA LYS A 117 -10.79 11.60 -17.92
C LYS A 117 -10.77 10.17 -18.48
N ILE A 118 -10.68 9.15 -17.62
CA ILE A 118 -10.77 7.74 -18.03
C ILE A 118 -12.15 7.48 -18.63
N ASN A 119 -13.23 7.89 -17.95
CA ASN A 119 -14.59 7.74 -18.44
C ASN A 119 -14.80 8.43 -19.80
N GLN A 120 -14.22 9.62 -20.00
CA GLN A 120 -14.21 10.30 -21.30
C GLN A 120 -13.49 9.48 -22.37
N MET A 121 -12.29 8.96 -22.09
CA MET A 121 -11.55 8.12 -23.04
C MET A 121 -12.30 6.83 -23.37
N GLU A 122 -12.91 6.18 -22.39
CA GLU A 122 -13.75 4.99 -22.61
C GLU A 122 -14.96 5.30 -23.51
N ALA A 123 -15.62 6.44 -23.29
CA ALA A 123 -16.71 6.88 -24.16
C ALA A 123 -16.25 7.19 -25.59
N TYR A 124 -15.02 7.72 -25.78
CA TYR A 124 -14.43 7.89 -27.10
C TYR A 124 -14.09 6.56 -27.76
N LEU A 125 -13.48 5.63 -27.03
CA LEU A 125 -13.12 4.31 -27.54
C LEU A 125 -14.37 3.50 -27.93
N ALA A 126 -15.46 3.62 -27.18
CA ALA A 126 -16.74 2.98 -27.50
C ALA A 126 -17.38 3.52 -28.80
N LYS A 127 -17.05 4.74 -29.23
CA LYS A 127 -17.53 5.35 -30.48
C LYS A 127 -16.67 5.03 -31.69
N LEU A 128 -15.50 4.40 -31.49
CA LEU A 128 -14.65 4.02 -32.62
C LEU A 128 -15.30 2.86 -33.38
N PRO A 129 -15.24 2.87 -34.72
CA PRO A 129 -15.78 1.78 -35.53
C PRO A 129 -15.13 0.45 -35.11
N THR A 130 -15.96 -0.54 -34.89
CA THR A 130 -15.52 -1.88 -34.54
C THR A 130 -15.01 -2.61 -35.78
N LEU A 131 -14.28 -3.72 -35.57
CA LEU A 131 -13.84 -4.57 -36.67
C LEU A 131 -15.02 -5.09 -37.51
N GLU A 132 -16.16 -5.32 -36.85
CA GLU A 132 -17.41 -5.73 -37.48
C GLU A 132 -17.96 -4.63 -38.40
N ASP A 133 -17.96 -3.36 -37.95
CA ASP A 133 -18.36 -2.22 -38.79
C ASP A 133 -17.45 -2.09 -40.02
N TYR A 134 -16.13 -2.29 -39.85
CA TYR A 134 -15.19 -2.30 -40.98
C TYR A 134 -15.45 -3.45 -41.94
N GLN A 135 -15.75 -4.65 -41.45
CA GLN A 135 -16.11 -5.79 -42.29
C GLN A 135 -17.42 -5.55 -43.03
N GLU A 136 -18.42 -4.94 -42.41
CA GLU A 136 -19.68 -4.59 -43.08
C GLU A 136 -19.45 -3.58 -44.21
N ILE A 137 -18.65 -2.54 -43.97
CA ILE A 137 -18.27 -1.56 -44.99
C ILE A 137 -17.50 -2.24 -46.13
N LEU A 138 -16.57 -3.14 -45.81
CA LEU A 138 -15.79 -3.88 -46.80
C LEU A 138 -16.68 -4.78 -47.67
N ASN A 139 -17.66 -5.45 -47.06
CA ASN A 139 -18.64 -6.28 -47.77
C ASN A 139 -19.51 -5.42 -48.70
N LYS A 140 -19.99 -4.25 -48.24
CA LYS A 140 -20.72 -3.29 -49.09
C LYS A 140 -19.87 -2.82 -50.26
N PHE A 141 -18.59 -2.53 -50.03
CA PHE A 141 -17.67 -2.12 -51.09
C PHE A 141 -17.43 -3.25 -52.11
N GLN A 142 -17.24 -4.49 -51.66
CA GLN A 142 -17.10 -5.65 -52.55
C GLN A 142 -18.37 -5.88 -53.39
N PHE A 143 -19.55 -5.72 -52.79
CA PHE A 143 -20.81 -5.79 -53.50
C PHE A 143 -20.91 -4.73 -54.62
N ILE A 144 -20.61 -3.46 -54.31
CA ILE A 144 -20.60 -2.38 -55.30
C ILE A 144 -19.58 -2.65 -56.40
N LYS A 145 -18.37 -3.13 -56.04
CA LYS A 145 -17.34 -3.50 -57.01
C LYS A 145 -17.84 -4.57 -57.98
N ASN A 146 -18.52 -5.60 -57.48
CA ASN A 146 -19.08 -6.66 -58.32
C ASN A 146 -20.19 -6.14 -59.24
N GLN A 147 -21.05 -5.24 -58.76
CA GLN A 147 -22.04 -4.58 -59.61
C GLN A 147 -21.40 -3.75 -60.73
N ASN A 148 -20.34 -3.01 -60.43
CA ASN A 148 -19.61 -2.23 -61.45
C ASN A 148 -19.00 -3.13 -62.52
N VAL A 149 -18.42 -4.27 -62.15
CA VAL A 149 -17.89 -5.25 -63.13
C VAL A 149 -19.01 -5.79 -64.02
N LEU A 150 -20.19 -6.07 -63.46
CA LEU A 150 -21.33 -6.55 -64.23
C LEU A 150 -21.85 -5.48 -65.21
N LEU A 151 -21.94 -4.23 -64.76
CA LEU A 151 -22.26 -3.06 -65.59
C LEU A 151 -21.24 -2.88 -66.74
N GLU A 152 -19.94 -2.99 -66.46
CA GLU A 152 -18.90 -2.92 -67.49
C GLU A 152 -19.05 -4.02 -68.54
N ASN A 153 -19.38 -5.24 -68.13
CA ASN A 153 -19.63 -6.35 -69.06
C ASN A 153 -20.85 -6.08 -69.94
N HIS A 154 -21.96 -5.59 -69.37
CA HIS A 154 -23.12 -5.19 -70.16
C HIS A 154 -22.79 -4.07 -71.15
N ILE A 155 -22.02 -3.06 -70.74
CA ILE A 155 -21.56 -1.98 -71.65
C ILE A 155 -20.76 -2.57 -72.82
N LYS A 156 -19.86 -3.52 -72.57
CA LYS A 156 -19.10 -4.21 -73.64
C LYS A 156 -20.03 -4.98 -74.58
N GLU A 157 -21.00 -5.73 -74.05
CA GLU A 157 -21.98 -6.45 -74.86
C GLU A 157 -22.82 -5.50 -75.73
N TYR A 158 -23.33 -4.41 -75.16
CA TYR A 158 -24.09 -3.41 -75.91
C TYR A 158 -23.25 -2.73 -76.98
N LYS A 159 -21.96 -2.47 -76.72
CA LYS A 159 -21.04 -1.94 -77.73
C LYS A 159 -20.87 -2.90 -78.91
N ILE A 160 -20.74 -4.21 -78.66
CA ILE A 160 -20.65 -5.22 -79.72
C ILE A 160 -21.96 -5.28 -80.52
N LYS A 161 -23.12 -5.27 -79.84
CA LYS A 161 -24.44 -5.24 -80.50
C LYS A 161 -24.59 -4.00 -81.39
N LEU A 162 -24.18 -2.83 -80.90
CA LEU A 162 -24.22 -1.59 -81.66
C LEU A 162 -23.35 -1.67 -82.91
N MET A 163 -22.11 -2.16 -82.79
CA MET A 163 -21.21 -2.36 -83.94
C MET A 163 -21.80 -3.32 -84.98
N ASN A 164 -22.50 -4.37 -84.55
CA ASN A 164 -23.19 -5.28 -85.46
C ASN A 164 -24.38 -4.60 -86.16
N CYS A 165 -25.18 -3.81 -85.45
CA CYS A 165 -26.26 -3.02 -86.05
C CYS A 165 -25.73 -2.01 -87.06
N ASP A 166 -24.63 -1.31 -86.75
CA ASP A 166 -24.00 -0.37 -87.67
C ASP A 166 -23.53 -1.08 -88.95
N LYS A 167 -22.94 -2.28 -88.81
CA LYS A 167 -22.54 -3.09 -89.97
C LYS A 167 -23.75 -3.50 -90.83
N GLN A 168 -24.83 -3.97 -90.20
CA GLN A 168 -26.07 -4.32 -90.91
C GLN A 168 -26.65 -3.10 -91.63
N LEU A 169 -26.62 -1.93 -91.00
CA LEU A 169 -27.12 -0.69 -91.59
C LEU A 169 -26.29 -0.27 -92.81
N ILE A 170 -24.95 -0.41 -92.75
CA ILE A 170 -24.06 -0.21 -93.90
C ILE A 170 -24.38 -1.20 -95.02
N ASP A 171 -24.57 -2.48 -94.71
CA ASP A 171 -24.89 -3.51 -95.71
C ASP A 171 -26.24 -3.23 -96.40
N VAL A 172 -27.27 -2.87 -95.64
CA VAL A 172 -28.59 -2.46 -96.17
C VAL A 172 -28.46 -1.21 -97.02
N ASN A 173 -27.70 -0.21 -96.58
CA ASN A 173 -27.50 1.02 -97.33
C ASN A 173 -26.79 0.75 -98.68
N ASN A 174 -25.83 -0.18 -98.71
CA ASN A 174 -25.20 -0.63 -99.95
C ASN A 174 -26.19 -1.35 -100.88
N GLN A 175 -27.10 -2.18 -100.33
CA GLN A 175 -28.15 -2.82 -101.12
C GLN A 175 -29.14 -1.81 -101.70
N VAL A 176 -29.57 -0.83 -100.90
CA VAL A 176 -30.45 0.26 -101.37
C VAL A 176 -29.79 1.00 -102.54
N LYS A 177 -28.50 1.33 -102.42
CA LYS A 177 -27.75 1.97 -103.50
C LYS A 177 -27.72 1.11 -104.78
N GLN A 178 -27.54 -0.20 -104.66
CA GLN A 178 -27.61 -1.12 -105.81
C GLN A 178 -29.02 -1.18 -106.43
N TYR A 179 -30.08 -1.13 -105.62
CA TYR A 179 -31.45 -1.06 -106.12
C TYR A 179 -31.75 0.27 -106.79
N GLU A 180 -31.26 1.39 -106.27
CA GLU A 180 -31.35 2.70 -106.92
C GLU A 180 -30.62 2.71 -108.27
N GLU A 181 -29.41 2.14 -108.35
CA GLU A 181 -28.67 1.98 -109.61
C GLU A 181 -29.42 1.09 -110.62
N ARG A 182 -30.06 0.01 -110.15
CA ARG A 182 -30.90 -0.87 -110.97
C ARG A 182 -32.19 -0.20 -111.44
N GLU A 183 -32.83 0.59 -110.58
CA GLU A 183 -34.02 1.38 -110.90
C GLU A 183 -33.70 2.42 -111.98
N GLN A 184 -32.58 3.13 -111.86
CA GLN A 184 -32.09 4.05 -112.91
C GLN A 184 -31.88 3.32 -114.25
N LEU A 185 -31.29 2.12 -114.22
CA LEU A 185 -31.11 1.28 -115.41
C LEU A 185 -32.43 0.84 -116.05
N LEU A 186 -33.41 0.44 -115.23
CA LEU A 186 -34.75 0.07 -115.70
C LEU A 186 -35.51 1.28 -116.23
N GLN A 187 -35.34 2.46 -115.63
CA GLN A 187 -35.92 3.70 -116.12
C GLN A 187 -35.35 4.06 -117.50
N ILE A 188 -34.03 3.96 -117.70
CA ILE A 188 -33.40 4.13 -119.02
C ILE A 188 -33.97 3.11 -120.04
N GLN A 189 -34.15 1.86 -119.64
CA GLN A 189 -34.75 0.83 -120.51
C GLN A 189 -36.22 1.12 -120.84
N LEU A 190 -37.01 1.58 -119.87
CA LEU A 190 -38.40 1.98 -120.08
C LEU A 190 -38.50 3.19 -120.99
N ASP A 191 -37.64 4.19 -120.84
CA ASP A 191 -37.57 5.35 -121.75
C ASP A 191 -37.18 4.90 -123.18
N THR A 192 -36.30 3.91 -123.29
CA THR A 192 -35.91 3.31 -124.58
C THR A 192 -37.06 2.50 -125.22
N ILE A 193 -37.86 1.80 -124.40
CA ILE A 193 -39.04 1.03 -124.84
C ILE A 193 -40.21 1.95 -125.15
N HIS A 194 -40.39 3.04 -124.40
CA HIS A 194 -41.46 4.02 -124.62
C HIS A 194 -41.23 4.77 -125.93
N ASN A 195 -39.98 5.10 -126.26
CA ASN A 195 -39.58 5.62 -127.57
C ASN A 195 -39.75 4.59 -128.70
N LYS A 196 -39.71 3.28 -128.42
CA LYS A 196 -40.00 2.21 -129.40
C LYS A 196 -41.50 1.89 -129.54
N ARG A 197 -42.32 2.07 -128.49
CA ARG A 197 -43.77 1.77 -128.47
C ARG A 197 -44.67 2.89 -128.98
N LEU A 198 -44.15 4.10 -129.21
CA LEU A 198 -44.90 5.18 -129.89
C LEU A 198 -45.03 4.95 -131.41
N ASN A 199 -44.44 3.89 -131.98
CA ASN A 199 -44.38 3.64 -133.42
C ASN A 199 -45.16 2.42 -133.94
N GLU A 200 -45.93 1.68 -133.15
CA GLU A 200 -46.74 0.60 -133.72
C GLU A 200 -48.00 0.29 -132.88
N SER A 201 -49.13 0.60 -133.52
CA SER A 201 -50.55 0.23 -133.32
C SER A 201 -50.88 -0.88 -132.31
N GLU A 202 -51.83 -0.70 -131.39
CA GLU A 202 -53.31 -0.68 -131.57
C GLU A 202 -53.98 -2.08 -131.58
N THR A 203 -55.04 -2.20 -130.75
CA THR A 203 -56.27 -3.02 -130.89
C THR A 203 -56.40 -4.49 -130.41
N GLY A 204 -57.41 -4.67 -129.53
CA GLY A 204 -58.48 -5.70 -129.59
C GLY A 204 -58.38 -6.89 -128.60
N ARG A 205 -59.42 -7.52 -128.02
CA ARG A 205 -60.88 -7.31 -127.81
C ARG A 205 -61.41 -8.58 -127.06
N SER A 206 -62.40 -8.44 -126.14
CA SER A 206 -63.45 -9.44 -125.72
C SER A 206 -63.03 -10.71 -124.92
N ASN A 207 -63.85 -11.46 -124.17
CA ASN A 207 -65.13 -11.34 -123.44
C ASN A 207 -65.39 -12.68 -122.67
N ASN A 208 -66.06 -12.60 -121.52
CA ASN A 208 -67.11 -13.52 -120.97
C ASN A 208 -66.87 -14.92 -120.32
N MET A 209 -67.56 -15.07 -119.16
CA MET A 209 -68.34 -16.23 -118.62
C MET A 209 -67.58 -17.49 -118.13
N LYS A 210 -67.99 -18.30 -117.15
CA LYS A 210 -68.99 -18.35 -116.04
C LYS A 210 -68.73 -19.68 -115.26
N SER A 211 -69.18 -19.74 -113.99
CA SER A 211 -69.68 -20.91 -113.21
C SER A 211 -68.79 -22.15 -112.95
N SER A 212 -68.46 -22.45 -111.69
CA SER A 212 -69.18 -23.37 -110.74
C SER A 212 -68.82 -24.84 -110.91
N ASN A 213 -68.24 -25.46 -109.85
CA ASN A 213 -68.79 -26.63 -109.17
C ASN A 213 -67.88 -27.15 -108.02
N VAL A 214 -68.53 -27.39 -106.87
CA VAL A 214 -68.26 -28.31 -105.73
C VAL A 214 -66.83 -28.82 -105.52
N ILE A 215 -66.28 -28.51 -104.34
CA ILE A 215 -64.83 -28.39 -104.18
C ILE A 215 -64.21 -29.54 -103.35
N PRO A 216 -63.06 -30.09 -103.79
CA PRO A 216 -62.04 -30.82 -103.00
C PRO A 216 -61.55 -30.14 -101.71
N ILE A 217 -62.09 -28.97 -101.33
CA ILE A 217 -61.66 -28.12 -100.21
C ILE A 217 -61.88 -28.80 -98.86
N PHE A 218 -62.96 -29.55 -98.65
CA PHE A 218 -63.26 -30.10 -97.33
C PHE A 218 -62.25 -31.18 -96.87
N VAL A 219 -61.76 -32.00 -97.80
CA VAL A 219 -60.71 -33.01 -97.51
C VAL A 219 -59.36 -32.33 -97.27
N GLU A 220 -59.10 -31.25 -98.00
CA GLU A 220 -57.86 -30.49 -97.84
C GLU A 220 -57.86 -29.64 -96.55
N ASP A 221 -59.03 -29.13 -96.13
CA ASP A 221 -59.23 -28.43 -94.86
C ASP A 221 -58.98 -29.37 -93.66
N LEU A 222 -59.47 -30.61 -93.72
CA LEU A 222 -59.24 -31.64 -92.70
C LEU A 222 -57.76 -32.04 -92.62
N LYS A 223 -57.05 -32.16 -93.75
CA LYS A 223 -55.59 -32.39 -93.74
C LYS A 223 -54.85 -31.20 -93.14
N CYS A 224 -55.20 -29.97 -93.54
CA CYS A 224 -54.63 -28.76 -92.97
C CYS A 224 -54.90 -28.66 -91.45
N GLU A 225 -56.04 -29.14 -90.98
CA GLU A 225 -56.37 -29.20 -89.54
C GLU A 225 -55.55 -30.26 -88.79
N LEU A 226 -55.39 -31.46 -89.36
CA LEU A 226 -54.55 -32.52 -88.79
C LEU A 226 -53.07 -32.12 -88.73
N GLU A 227 -52.57 -31.46 -89.77
CA GLU A 227 -51.21 -30.91 -89.80
C GLU A 227 -51.02 -29.79 -88.76
N ARG A 228 -52.02 -28.91 -88.59
CA ARG A 228 -52.03 -27.91 -87.51
C ARG A 228 -51.96 -28.57 -86.13
N TYR A 229 -52.70 -29.66 -85.90
CA TYR A 229 -52.63 -30.40 -84.64
C TYR A 229 -51.28 -31.09 -84.42
N GLN A 230 -50.67 -31.66 -85.45
CA GLN A 230 -49.34 -32.27 -85.35
C GLN A 230 -48.26 -31.22 -85.03
N ILE A 231 -48.29 -30.06 -85.69
CA ILE A 231 -47.38 -28.95 -85.42
C ILE A 231 -47.59 -28.42 -83.99
N ALA A 232 -48.84 -28.30 -83.55
CA ALA A 232 -49.16 -27.87 -82.19
C ALA A 232 -48.63 -28.89 -81.16
N PHE A 233 -48.85 -30.19 -81.38
CA PHE A 233 -48.36 -31.26 -80.51
C PHE A 233 -46.82 -31.26 -80.41
N GLU A 234 -46.10 -31.17 -81.53
CA GLU A 234 -44.63 -31.11 -81.52
C GLU A 234 -44.11 -29.83 -80.83
N LYS A 235 -44.80 -28.69 -81.00
CA LYS A 235 -44.48 -27.47 -80.24
C LYS A 235 -44.67 -27.67 -78.74
N THR A 236 -45.79 -28.26 -78.30
CA THR A 236 -46.04 -28.51 -76.88
C THR A 236 -45.05 -29.52 -76.29
N LYS A 237 -44.68 -30.57 -77.04
CA LYS A 237 -43.66 -31.53 -76.62
C LYS A 237 -42.30 -30.85 -76.39
N LYS A 238 -41.86 -30.00 -77.32
CA LYS A 238 -40.62 -29.22 -77.15
C LYS A 238 -40.68 -28.30 -75.93
N LEU A 239 -41.80 -27.61 -75.72
CA LEU A 239 -41.98 -26.77 -74.52
C LEU A 239 -41.93 -27.59 -73.23
N LEU A 240 -42.49 -28.80 -73.22
CA LEU A 240 -42.44 -29.69 -72.05
C LEU A 240 -41.02 -30.20 -71.78
N GLU A 241 -40.27 -30.56 -72.83
CA GLU A 241 -38.85 -30.95 -72.72
C GLU A 241 -37.98 -29.78 -72.22
N GLU A 242 -38.22 -28.57 -72.72
CA GLU A 242 -37.56 -27.35 -72.24
C GLU A 242 -37.90 -27.05 -70.77
N GLU A 243 -39.16 -27.16 -70.37
CA GLU A 243 -39.57 -26.98 -68.96
C GLU A 243 -38.98 -28.04 -68.04
N ARG A 244 -38.91 -29.30 -68.49
CA ARG A 244 -38.25 -30.35 -67.72
C ARG A 244 -36.76 -30.04 -67.53
N CYS A 245 -36.08 -29.59 -68.58
CA CYS A 245 -34.67 -29.16 -68.50
C CYS A 245 -34.49 -27.94 -67.56
N ARG A 246 -35.41 -26.97 -67.61
CA ARG A 246 -35.44 -25.84 -66.66
C ARG A 246 -35.65 -26.30 -65.22
N ALA A 247 -36.55 -27.26 -64.99
CA ALA A 247 -36.79 -27.81 -63.66
C ALA A 247 -35.56 -28.56 -63.11
N ASP A 248 -34.93 -29.40 -63.91
CA ASP A 248 -33.73 -30.16 -63.52
C ASP A 248 -32.55 -29.21 -63.21
N THR A 249 -32.38 -28.15 -64.00
CA THR A 249 -31.36 -27.12 -63.75
C THR A 249 -31.67 -26.29 -62.49
N ALA A 250 -32.93 -25.97 -62.21
CA ALA A 250 -33.33 -25.30 -60.98
C ALA A 250 -33.11 -26.18 -59.74
N GLU A 251 -33.43 -27.48 -59.81
CA GLU A 251 -33.22 -28.43 -58.72
C GLU A 251 -31.72 -28.61 -58.40
N THR A 252 -30.88 -28.72 -59.43
CA THR A 252 -29.43 -28.81 -59.24
C THR A 252 -28.84 -27.53 -58.64
N HIS A 253 -29.32 -26.36 -59.05
CA HIS A 253 -28.93 -25.08 -58.46
C HIS A 253 -29.32 -25.01 -56.97
N GLN A 254 -30.56 -25.38 -56.63
CA GLN A 254 -31.05 -25.40 -55.25
C GLN A 254 -30.21 -26.34 -54.37
N LYS A 255 -29.89 -27.55 -54.84
CA LYS A 255 -29.02 -28.49 -54.11
C LYS A 255 -27.61 -27.92 -53.90
N MET A 256 -27.07 -27.20 -54.89
CA MET A 256 -25.77 -26.54 -54.76
C MET A 256 -25.79 -25.43 -53.71
N GLU A 257 -26.82 -24.58 -53.72
CA GLU A 257 -26.98 -23.51 -52.73
C GLU A 257 -27.13 -24.07 -51.31
N GLN A 258 -27.93 -25.13 -51.16
CA GLN A 258 -28.11 -25.80 -49.88
C GLN A 258 -26.79 -26.39 -49.35
N ARG A 259 -25.97 -26.99 -50.22
CA ARG A 259 -24.62 -27.46 -49.83
C ARG A 259 -23.72 -26.32 -49.37
N LYS A 260 -23.68 -25.21 -50.13
CA LYS A 260 -22.90 -24.03 -49.75
C LYS A 260 -23.33 -23.46 -48.39
N PHE A 261 -24.63 -23.44 -48.13
CA PHE A 261 -25.17 -22.99 -46.85
C PHE A 261 -24.76 -23.92 -45.71
N ASN A 262 -24.86 -25.24 -45.91
CA ASN A 262 -24.45 -26.22 -44.89
C ASN A 262 -22.95 -26.16 -44.60
N GLU A 263 -22.10 -26.05 -45.63
CA GLU A 263 -20.65 -25.90 -45.46
C GLU A 263 -20.27 -24.58 -44.76
N PHE A 264 -21.05 -23.52 -44.97
CA PHE A 264 -20.88 -22.28 -44.22
C PHE A 264 -21.28 -22.47 -42.75
N HIS A 265 -22.41 -23.14 -42.51
CA HIS A 265 -22.91 -23.40 -41.16
C HIS A 265 -21.93 -24.25 -40.34
N GLU A 266 -21.42 -25.34 -40.91
CA GLU A 266 -20.42 -26.20 -40.26
C GLU A 266 -19.13 -25.45 -39.91
N ARG A 267 -18.67 -24.55 -40.79
CA ARG A 267 -17.50 -23.70 -40.51
C ARG A 267 -17.73 -22.77 -39.34
N VAL A 268 -18.89 -22.12 -39.30
CA VAL A 268 -19.27 -21.22 -38.19
C VAL A 268 -19.42 -22.01 -36.88
N GLU A 269 -20.01 -23.20 -36.90
CA GLU A 269 -20.12 -24.04 -35.71
C GLU A 269 -18.75 -24.50 -35.18
N ALA A 270 -17.82 -24.85 -36.08
CA ALA A 270 -16.45 -25.18 -35.72
C ALA A 270 -15.73 -23.99 -35.08
N GLU A 271 -15.88 -22.79 -35.64
CA GLU A 271 -15.31 -21.56 -35.11
C GLU A 271 -15.89 -21.21 -33.73
N ILE A 272 -17.21 -21.27 -33.57
CA ILE A 272 -17.88 -21.07 -32.28
C ILE A 272 -17.37 -22.06 -31.23
N THR A 273 -17.18 -23.32 -31.62
CA THR A 273 -16.65 -24.36 -30.73
C THR A 273 -15.21 -24.05 -30.31
N GLY A 274 -14.37 -23.61 -31.25
CA GLY A 274 -13.01 -23.16 -30.97
C GLY A 274 -12.97 -21.95 -30.02
N ILE A 275 -13.83 -20.96 -30.24
CA ILE A 275 -13.96 -19.78 -29.37
C ILE A 275 -14.42 -20.20 -27.98
N LYS A 276 -15.43 -21.08 -27.86
CA LYS A 276 -15.91 -21.60 -26.57
C LYS A 276 -14.80 -22.32 -25.79
N ALA A 277 -14.00 -23.14 -26.46
CA ALA A 277 -12.87 -23.82 -25.84
C ALA A 277 -11.82 -22.83 -25.33
N SER A 278 -11.39 -21.88 -26.17
CA SER A 278 -10.44 -20.82 -25.81
C SER A 278 -10.94 -19.99 -24.62
N LEU A 279 -12.22 -19.61 -24.63
CA LEU A 279 -12.86 -18.84 -23.58
C LEU A 279 -12.96 -19.62 -22.26
N SER A 280 -13.18 -20.93 -22.32
CA SER A 280 -13.13 -21.81 -21.15
C SER A 280 -11.73 -21.86 -20.52
N THR A 281 -10.68 -22.00 -21.35
CA THR A 281 -9.28 -21.99 -20.92
C THR A 281 -8.92 -20.66 -20.27
N ARG A 282 -9.25 -19.53 -20.91
CA ARG A 282 -9.05 -18.19 -20.34
C ARG A 282 -9.78 -17.99 -19.02
N ARG A 283 -11.02 -18.50 -18.89
CA ARG A 283 -11.76 -18.46 -17.61
C ARG A 283 -11.09 -19.32 -16.52
N ALA A 284 -10.42 -20.41 -16.88
CA ALA A 284 -9.66 -21.21 -15.92
C ALA A 284 -8.39 -20.46 -15.46
N GLU A 285 -7.64 -19.86 -16.40
CA GLU A 285 -6.47 -19.03 -16.10
C GLU A 285 -6.84 -17.86 -15.18
N ILE A 286 -7.92 -17.13 -15.46
CA ILE A 286 -8.39 -16.02 -14.62
C ILE A 286 -8.72 -16.52 -13.20
N ARG A 287 -9.33 -17.71 -13.06
CA ARG A 287 -9.62 -18.29 -11.74
C ARG A 287 -8.34 -18.64 -10.98
N GLN A 288 -7.34 -19.19 -11.66
CA GLN A 288 -6.03 -19.49 -11.07
C GLN A 288 -5.31 -18.21 -10.63
N LEU A 289 -5.29 -17.18 -11.47
CA LEU A 289 -4.69 -15.89 -11.14
C LEU A 289 -5.39 -15.22 -9.95
N LYS A 290 -6.73 -15.25 -9.90
CA LYS A 290 -7.49 -14.74 -8.74
C LYS A 290 -7.11 -15.48 -7.45
N LYS A 291 -6.98 -16.80 -7.50
CA LYS A 291 -6.53 -17.59 -6.35
C LYS A 291 -5.12 -17.19 -5.91
N HIS A 292 -4.19 -17.10 -6.86
CA HIS A 292 -2.81 -16.72 -6.58
C HIS A 292 -2.69 -15.31 -5.96
N ILE A 293 -3.46 -14.34 -6.46
CA ILE A 293 -3.53 -12.98 -5.88
C ILE A 293 -4.07 -13.04 -4.45
N SER A 294 -5.10 -13.85 -4.19
CA SER A 294 -5.64 -14.04 -2.84
C SER A 294 -4.58 -14.62 -1.89
N ASP A 295 -3.86 -15.65 -2.32
CA ASP A 295 -2.82 -16.30 -1.52
C ASP A 295 -1.69 -15.30 -1.19
N ILE A 296 -1.19 -14.55 -2.19
CA ILE A 296 -0.18 -13.49 -1.99
C ILE A 296 -0.69 -12.40 -1.03
N THR A 297 -1.96 -12.04 -1.12
CA THR A 297 -2.53 -10.99 -0.26
C THR A 297 -2.55 -11.44 1.20
N ILE A 298 -2.88 -12.72 1.45
CA ILE A 298 -2.84 -13.31 2.78
C ILE A 298 -1.40 -13.36 3.29
N GLU A 299 -0.45 -13.83 2.48
CA GLU A 299 0.98 -13.89 2.87
C GLU A 299 1.54 -12.50 3.18
N LYS A 300 1.19 -11.48 2.37
CA LYS A 300 1.56 -10.09 2.60
C LYS A 300 1.01 -9.57 3.93
N GLN A 301 -0.24 -9.88 4.25
CA GLN A 301 -0.86 -9.48 5.52
C GLN A 301 -0.15 -10.10 6.72
N VAL A 302 0.12 -11.42 6.67
CA VAL A 302 0.86 -12.14 7.72
C VAL A 302 2.26 -11.55 7.90
N LEU A 303 2.96 -11.25 6.80
CA LEU A 303 4.29 -10.66 6.86
C LEU A 303 4.29 -9.27 7.51
N TYR A 304 3.29 -8.42 7.23
CA TYR A 304 3.15 -7.13 7.90
C TYR A 304 2.84 -7.27 9.39
N GLU A 305 1.97 -8.20 9.78
CA GLU A 305 1.67 -8.45 11.18
C GLU A 305 2.92 -8.92 11.94
N ASN A 306 3.70 -9.82 11.33
CA ASN A 306 4.97 -10.27 11.91
C ASN A 306 5.98 -9.13 12.00
N LEU A 307 6.14 -8.32 10.96
CA LEU A 307 7.06 -7.18 10.96
C LEU A 307 6.66 -6.13 12.01
N TYR A 308 5.36 -5.88 12.18
CA TYR A 308 4.84 -4.97 13.20
C TYR A 308 5.11 -5.50 14.63
N LYS A 309 4.91 -6.81 14.86
CA LYS A 309 5.27 -7.45 16.14
C LYS A 309 6.77 -7.35 16.42
N VAL A 310 7.63 -7.63 15.42
CA VAL A 310 9.09 -7.51 15.55
C VAL A 310 9.51 -6.06 15.83
N TYR A 311 8.91 -5.11 15.13
CA TYR A 311 9.19 -3.69 15.36
C TYR A 311 8.84 -3.25 16.78
N ASN A 312 7.64 -3.59 17.26
CA ASN A 312 7.21 -3.24 18.62
C ASN A 312 8.06 -3.93 19.69
N THR A 313 8.44 -5.19 19.48
CA THR A 313 9.28 -5.92 20.43
C THR A 313 10.70 -5.36 20.46
N LEU A 314 11.27 -5.00 19.32
CA LEU A 314 12.55 -4.30 19.25
C LEU A 314 12.49 -2.93 19.95
N ILE A 315 11.42 -2.16 19.75
CA ILE A 315 11.20 -0.92 20.50
C ILE A 315 11.19 -1.19 22.00
N ASN A 316 10.43 -2.20 22.45
CA ASN A 316 10.36 -2.55 23.86
C ASN A 316 11.74 -2.93 24.42
N ILE A 317 12.54 -3.71 23.68
CA ILE A 317 13.92 -4.06 24.07
C ILE A 317 14.79 -2.80 24.15
N ILE A 318 14.70 -1.89 23.18
CA ILE A 318 15.46 -0.63 23.19
C ILE A 318 15.04 0.24 24.38
N LEU A 319 13.74 0.33 24.68
CA LEU A 319 13.23 1.06 25.84
C LEU A 319 13.72 0.44 27.15
N LEU A 320 13.74 -0.90 27.25
CA LEU A 320 14.30 -1.62 28.40
C LEU A 320 15.80 -1.35 28.56
N TRP A 321 16.57 -1.36 27.47
CA TRP A 321 18.00 -1.02 27.50
C TRP A 321 18.24 0.44 27.90
N LYS A 322 17.42 1.37 27.42
CA LYS A 322 17.48 2.79 27.78
C LYS A 322 16.92 3.09 29.18
N SER A 323 16.24 2.13 29.81
CA SER A 323 15.68 2.29 31.15
C SER A 323 16.79 2.39 32.20
N ILE A 324 16.43 2.87 33.39
CA ILE A 324 17.35 2.96 34.54
C ILE A 324 17.95 1.59 34.87
N ASN A 325 17.16 0.52 34.79
CA ASN A 325 17.64 -0.84 35.04
C ASN A 325 18.58 -1.33 33.95
N GLY A 326 18.29 -1.04 32.67
CA GLY A 326 19.17 -1.37 31.55
C GLY A 326 20.53 -0.67 31.65
N GLN A 327 20.52 0.62 31.99
CA GLN A 327 21.75 1.39 32.25
C GLN A 327 22.52 0.85 33.45
N LEU A 328 21.83 0.49 34.55
CA LEU A 328 22.46 -0.14 35.71
C LEU A 328 23.12 -1.48 35.34
N CYS A 329 22.46 -2.33 34.54
CA CYS A 329 23.03 -3.57 34.04
C CYS A 329 24.26 -3.33 33.17
N GLN A 330 24.24 -2.33 32.28
CA GLN A 330 25.40 -1.94 31.48
C GLN A 330 26.57 -1.48 32.37
N HIS A 331 26.29 -0.68 33.40
CA HIS A 331 27.30 -0.25 34.36
C HIS A 331 27.87 -1.44 35.16
N LEU A 332 27.02 -2.33 35.65
CA LEU A 332 27.44 -3.57 36.33
C LEU A 332 28.39 -4.39 35.45
N TYR A 333 28.05 -4.57 34.17
CA TYR A 333 28.90 -5.28 33.22
C TYR A 333 30.28 -4.62 33.07
N VAL A 334 30.34 -3.30 32.90
CA VAL A 334 31.62 -2.55 32.82
C VAL A 334 32.43 -2.74 34.10
N TYR A 335 31.81 -2.60 35.27
CA TYR A 335 32.49 -2.79 36.56
C TYR A 335 33.01 -4.22 36.74
N ILE A 336 32.24 -5.24 36.35
CA ILE A 336 32.68 -6.64 36.38
C ILE A 336 33.88 -6.82 35.47
N GLN A 337 33.80 -6.36 34.22
CA GLN A 337 34.87 -6.51 33.24
C GLN A 337 36.17 -5.85 33.72
N GLU A 338 36.10 -4.64 34.28
CA GLU A 338 37.27 -3.95 34.81
C GLU A 338 37.86 -4.61 36.07
N ASN A 339 37.00 -5.10 36.97
CA ASN A 339 37.45 -5.86 38.14
C ASN A 339 38.15 -7.15 37.74
N VAL A 340 37.59 -7.89 36.77
CA VAL A 340 38.21 -9.11 36.23
C VAL A 340 39.56 -8.79 35.57
N ASN A 341 39.64 -7.72 34.77
CA ASN A 341 40.90 -7.29 34.16
C ASN A 341 41.97 -6.95 35.22
N GLU A 342 41.58 -6.28 36.31
CA GLU A 342 42.49 -5.96 37.42
C GLU A 342 42.94 -7.21 38.18
N ILE A 343 42.04 -8.17 38.41
CA ILE A 343 42.38 -9.46 39.01
C ILE A 343 43.40 -10.21 38.14
N ILE A 344 43.14 -10.30 36.83
CA ILE A 344 44.05 -10.94 35.86
C ILE A 344 45.41 -10.23 35.89
N TYR A 345 45.42 -8.90 35.91
CA TYR A 345 46.64 -8.09 35.98
C TYR A 345 47.44 -8.37 37.26
N LEU A 346 46.82 -8.25 38.43
CA LEU A 346 47.47 -8.51 39.72
C LEU A 346 47.98 -9.93 39.82
N THR A 347 47.20 -10.91 39.34
CA THR A 347 47.61 -12.33 39.31
C THR A 347 48.83 -12.53 38.41
N LYS A 348 48.89 -11.85 37.26
CA LYS A 348 50.05 -11.88 36.36
C LYS A 348 51.30 -11.29 37.04
N GLN A 349 51.17 -10.18 37.75
CA GLN A 349 52.28 -9.56 38.48
C GLN A 349 52.77 -10.45 39.63
N LEU A 350 51.86 -11.01 40.43
CA LEU A 350 52.20 -11.97 41.48
C LEU A 350 52.90 -13.22 40.92
N ASN A 351 52.44 -13.74 39.78
CA ASN A 351 53.08 -14.86 39.08
C ASN A 351 54.47 -14.50 38.51
N ASN A 352 54.70 -13.24 38.13
CA ASN A 352 56.03 -12.79 37.72
C ASN A 352 56.98 -12.71 38.92
N LEU A 353 56.48 -12.22 40.06
CA LEU A 353 57.23 -12.15 41.32
C LEU A 353 57.61 -13.55 41.81
N SER A 354 56.70 -14.52 41.80
CA SER A 354 56.98 -15.91 42.19
C SER A 354 58.00 -16.60 41.29
N LYS A 355 58.13 -16.15 40.04
CA LYS A 355 59.14 -16.60 39.07
C LYS A 355 60.45 -15.81 39.13
N GLY A 356 60.62 -14.91 40.12
CA GLY A 356 61.82 -14.10 40.31
C GLY A 356 62.03 -12.98 39.28
N LYS A 357 60.99 -12.63 38.51
CA LYS A 357 61.07 -11.53 37.53
C LYS A 357 60.79 -10.18 38.22
N LYS A 358 61.49 -9.13 37.78
CA LYS A 358 61.25 -7.77 38.27
C LYS A 358 59.84 -7.29 37.90
N LEU A 359 59.13 -6.71 38.86
CA LEU A 359 57.83 -6.07 38.63
C LEU A 359 58.00 -4.75 37.88
N ASN A 360 57.04 -4.44 37.00
CA ASN A 360 56.97 -3.15 36.33
C ASN A 360 56.33 -2.11 37.26
N LEU A 361 57.16 -1.41 38.03
CA LEU A 361 56.76 -0.38 38.99
C LEU A 361 55.94 0.76 38.36
N ILE A 362 56.25 1.15 37.13
CA ILE A 362 55.54 2.23 36.42
C ILE A 362 54.09 1.83 36.19
N GLU A 363 53.85 0.61 35.72
CA GLU A 363 52.48 0.12 35.54
C GLU A 363 51.77 -0.07 36.88
N LEU A 364 52.44 -0.55 37.93
CA LEU A 364 51.83 -0.71 39.25
C LEU A 364 51.41 0.61 39.90
N LEU A 365 52.20 1.68 39.72
CA LEU A 365 51.98 3.00 40.30
C LEU A 365 50.97 3.86 39.52
N ILE A 366 50.82 3.65 38.22
CA ILE A 366 49.77 4.33 37.44
C ILE A 366 48.42 3.75 37.85
N GLN A 367 47.61 4.53 38.56
CA GLN A 367 46.25 4.12 38.89
C GLN A 367 45.46 3.91 37.59
N PRO A 368 44.68 2.81 37.48
CA PRO A 368 43.76 2.66 36.37
C PRO A 368 42.76 3.82 36.41
N LYS A 369 42.36 4.31 35.22
CA LYS A 369 41.48 5.47 35.09
C LYS A 369 40.29 5.36 36.05
N PRO A 370 39.95 6.42 36.81
CA PRO A 370 38.81 6.38 37.70
C PRO A 370 37.54 6.15 36.88
N LEU A 371 36.77 5.13 37.25
CA LEU A 371 35.43 4.93 36.72
C LEU A 371 34.60 6.14 37.13
N LEU A 372 34.24 6.94 36.12
CA LEU A 372 33.58 8.23 36.17
C LEU A 372 32.62 8.39 37.37
N ASN A 373 32.85 9.43 38.18
CA ASN A 373 32.08 9.88 39.36
C ASN A 373 30.62 10.30 39.06
N ASN A 374 30.09 9.92 37.89
CA ASN A 374 28.82 10.40 37.35
C ASN A 374 27.62 9.52 37.70
N ILE A 375 27.79 8.54 38.59
CA ILE A 375 26.71 7.63 38.99
C ILE A 375 25.62 8.41 39.73
N ASN A 376 25.98 9.31 40.64
CA ASN A 376 24.99 10.10 41.37
C ASN A 376 24.40 11.23 40.51
N ASN A 377 25.19 11.90 39.67
CA ASN A 377 24.66 12.99 38.85
C ASN A 377 23.83 12.48 37.66
N ASN A 378 24.20 11.40 36.99
CA ASN A 378 23.42 10.91 35.84
C ASN A 378 22.16 10.15 36.25
N ILE A 379 22.15 9.41 37.37
CA ILE A 379 20.91 8.76 37.86
C ILE A 379 19.92 9.82 38.37
N VAL A 380 20.40 10.90 39.00
CA VAL A 380 19.55 12.01 39.47
C VAL A 380 19.08 12.90 38.30
N LEU A 381 19.93 13.22 37.32
CA LEU A 381 19.53 13.98 36.13
C LEU A 381 18.58 13.19 35.20
N TYR A 382 18.64 11.85 35.17
CA TYR A 382 17.68 11.05 34.40
C TYR A 382 16.31 10.95 35.07
N ASN A 383 16.26 10.93 36.41
CA ASN A 383 15.01 10.97 37.17
C ASN A 383 14.25 12.29 36.93
N GLU A 384 14.95 13.40 36.71
CA GLU A 384 14.32 14.69 36.35
C GLU A 384 13.86 14.74 34.90
N LYS A 385 14.62 14.17 33.95
CA LYS A 385 14.26 14.16 32.52
C LYS A 385 13.12 13.18 32.16
N GLN A 386 12.97 12.04 32.85
CA GLN A 386 11.86 11.11 32.57
C GLN A 386 10.50 11.58 33.12
N ILE A 387 10.47 12.34 34.22
CA ILE A 387 9.20 12.89 34.73
C ILE A 387 8.61 13.90 33.71
N ASN A 388 9.45 14.56 32.92
CA ASN A 388 9.04 15.49 31.87
C ASN A 388 8.85 14.82 30.49
N ASN A 389 9.61 13.79 30.12
CA ASN A 389 9.52 13.16 28.80
C ASN A 389 8.51 12.01 28.66
N ASN A 390 7.95 11.48 29.75
CA ASN A 390 6.91 10.44 29.66
C ASN A 390 5.56 10.96 29.11
N ASN A 391 5.47 12.24 28.77
CA ASN A 391 4.27 12.86 28.20
C ASN A 391 4.39 13.20 26.71
N ASN A 392 5.59 13.16 26.13
CA ASN A 392 5.83 13.58 24.75
C ASN A 392 6.68 12.52 24.05
N LEU A 393 6.06 11.42 23.64
CA LEU A 393 6.63 10.54 22.62
C LEU A 393 5.84 10.72 21.32
N VAL A 394 5.85 11.95 20.81
CA VAL A 394 5.68 12.20 19.39
C VAL A 394 6.90 11.64 18.68
N MET A 395 6.64 10.74 17.74
CA MET A 395 7.61 10.28 16.76
C MET A 395 8.17 11.48 15.96
N ASN A 396 9.31 12.02 16.38
CA ASN A 396 10.13 12.81 15.47
C ASN A 396 10.91 11.84 14.57
N THR A 397 10.42 11.72 13.35
CA THR A 397 11.16 11.20 12.20
C THR A 397 12.31 12.14 11.88
N SER A 398 13.43 12.02 12.58
CA SER A 398 14.73 12.48 12.10
C SER A 398 15.83 11.67 12.77
N LEU A 399 16.11 10.50 12.19
CA LEU A 399 17.38 9.81 12.40
C LEU A 399 18.46 10.54 11.58
N GLU A 400 18.73 11.79 11.93
CA GLU A 400 19.91 12.52 11.48
C GLU A 400 20.78 12.80 12.70
N ASN A 401 22.04 12.39 12.61
CA ASN A 401 23.12 12.61 13.59
C ASN A 401 23.20 11.60 14.77
N SER A 402 23.57 10.37 14.43
CA SER A 402 24.51 9.60 15.27
C SER A 402 25.44 8.73 14.40
N SER A 403 26.08 9.37 13.43
CA SER A 403 27.31 8.88 12.82
C SER A 403 28.45 9.00 13.85
N SER A 404 28.60 8.01 14.72
CA SER A 404 29.91 7.68 15.28
C SER A 404 29.98 6.22 15.75
N LEU A 405 30.69 5.44 14.93
CA LEU A 405 31.47 4.26 15.30
C LEU A 405 30.73 3.10 16.01
N LEU A 406 30.05 2.28 15.21
CA LEU A 406 30.13 0.82 15.34
C LEU A 406 30.48 0.25 13.97
N GLN A 407 31.78 0.20 13.67
CA GLN A 407 32.31 -0.68 12.63
C GLN A 407 32.03 -2.12 13.10
N ILE A 408 30.85 -2.64 12.74
CA ILE A 408 30.62 -4.08 12.74
C ILE A 408 31.42 -4.60 11.55
N GLN A 409 32.61 -5.12 11.86
CA GLN A 409 33.43 -5.82 10.90
C GLN A 409 32.64 -7.06 10.47
N SER A 410 32.05 -6.97 9.28
CA SER A 410 31.47 -8.09 8.56
C SER A 410 32.57 -9.14 8.37
N ILE A 411 32.52 -10.21 9.15
CA ILE A 411 33.19 -11.46 8.81
C ILE A 411 32.15 -12.26 8.01
N CYS A 412 31.94 -11.86 6.75
CA CYS A 412 31.47 -12.79 5.74
C CYS A 412 32.66 -13.68 5.39
N ASN A 413 32.74 -14.85 6.02
CA ASN A 413 33.48 -15.95 5.42
C ASN A 413 32.63 -16.45 4.25
N ASP A 414 32.93 -15.93 3.06
CA ASP A 414 32.61 -16.59 1.80
C ASP A 414 33.38 -17.90 1.77
N ASP A 415 32.72 -18.99 2.16
CA ASP A 415 32.98 -20.36 1.67
C ASP A 415 31.97 -21.31 2.32
N ASN A 416 30.82 -21.52 1.65
CA ASN A 416 30.28 -22.85 1.37
C ASN A 416 28.95 -22.75 0.62
N LYS A 417 29.02 -22.99 -0.68
CA LYS A 417 27.88 -23.48 -1.47
C LYS A 417 27.55 -24.89 -0.98
N THR A 418 26.37 -25.08 -0.39
CA THR A 418 25.49 -26.22 -0.71
C THR A 418 24.12 -26.01 -0.08
N ASN A 419 23.09 -26.15 -0.92
CA ASN A 419 21.70 -26.47 -0.62
C ASN A 419 21.40 -26.81 0.84
N ASN A 420 20.59 -25.99 1.50
CA ASN A 420 19.57 -26.56 2.36
C ASN A 420 18.34 -25.66 2.45
N CYS A 421 17.21 -26.34 2.33
CA CYS A 421 15.85 -25.87 2.49
C CYS A 421 15.75 -24.97 3.74
N PHE A 422 15.47 -23.68 3.55
CA PHE A 422 15.03 -22.80 4.63
C PHE A 422 13.65 -23.29 5.08
N THR A 423 13.63 -24.19 6.06
CA THR A 423 12.41 -24.54 6.79
C THR A 423 11.84 -23.28 7.42
N LYS A 424 10.60 -22.96 7.08
CA LYS A 424 9.81 -21.75 7.41
C LYS A 424 9.64 -21.48 8.92
N ASN A 425 10.24 -22.28 9.81
CA ASN A 425 9.93 -22.32 11.25
C ASN A 425 11.10 -21.92 12.17
N THR A 426 12.33 -21.77 11.65
CA THR A 426 13.50 -21.59 12.53
C THR A 426 13.66 -20.15 13.02
N TRP A 427 13.22 -19.17 12.23
CA TRP A 427 13.31 -17.75 12.61
C TRP A 427 12.18 -17.36 13.56
N GLU A 428 10.95 -17.81 13.32
CA GLU A 428 9.80 -17.52 14.18
C GLU A 428 10.01 -18.06 15.61
N ALA A 429 10.52 -19.29 15.76
CA ALA A 429 10.87 -19.84 17.07
C ALA A 429 11.98 -19.03 17.77
N SER A 430 13.00 -18.58 17.03
CA SER A 430 14.05 -17.72 17.56
C SER A 430 13.53 -16.34 17.99
N PHE A 431 12.47 -15.82 17.36
CA PHE A 431 11.90 -14.53 17.73
C PHE A 431 11.01 -14.61 18.97
N ASP A 432 10.19 -15.65 19.10
CA ASP A 432 9.40 -15.88 20.31
C ASP A 432 10.30 -16.11 21.54
N ASP A 433 11.45 -16.77 21.37
CA ASP A 433 12.46 -16.92 22.42
C ASP A 433 13.06 -15.57 22.83
N VAL A 434 13.32 -14.66 21.87
CA VAL A 434 13.82 -13.30 22.14
C VAL A 434 12.77 -12.46 22.85
N ILE A 435 11.49 -12.58 22.47
CA ILE A 435 10.37 -11.91 23.13
C ILE A 435 10.21 -12.42 24.56
N THR A 436 10.27 -13.74 24.74
CA THR A 436 10.15 -14.39 26.04
C THR A 436 11.30 -13.99 26.97
N THR A 437 12.53 -13.99 26.48
CA THR A 437 13.69 -13.54 27.26
C THR A 437 13.63 -12.04 27.56
N ALA A 438 13.20 -11.19 26.62
CA ALA A 438 13.02 -9.75 26.86
C ALA A 438 11.93 -9.46 27.89
N SER A 439 10.80 -10.17 27.85
CA SER A 439 9.72 -10.06 28.84
C SER A 439 10.13 -10.60 30.22
N GLN A 440 10.88 -11.69 30.27
CA GLN A 440 11.46 -12.21 31.53
C GLN A 440 12.47 -11.22 32.13
N LEU A 441 13.32 -10.61 31.29
CA LEU A 441 14.24 -9.56 31.71
C LEU A 441 13.47 -8.34 32.24
N SER A 442 12.44 -7.87 31.53
CA SER A 442 11.60 -6.74 31.97
C SER A 442 10.95 -6.96 33.34
N ASN A 443 10.47 -8.17 33.62
CA ASN A 443 9.64 -8.43 34.79
C ASN A 443 10.42 -8.92 36.04
N ASN A 444 11.66 -9.39 35.89
CA ASN A 444 12.42 -10.02 36.98
C ASN A 444 13.58 -9.18 37.56
N PHE A 445 13.80 -7.94 37.10
CA PHE A 445 14.87 -7.12 37.67
C PHE A 445 14.46 -6.51 39.02
N ASN A 446 14.88 -7.16 40.11
CA ASN A 446 14.83 -6.55 41.44
C ASN A 446 15.87 -5.42 41.52
N LYS A 447 15.38 -4.17 41.46
CA LYS A 447 16.19 -2.95 41.51
C LYS A 447 17.13 -2.90 42.72
N GLU A 448 16.69 -3.41 43.86
CA GLU A 448 17.47 -3.45 45.09
C GLU A 448 18.65 -4.42 45.00
N GLN A 449 18.44 -5.59 44.36
CA GLN A 449 19.52 -6.54 44.11
C GLN A 449 20.59 -6.00 43.16
N LEU A 450 20.19 -5.30 42.09
CA LEU A 450 21.13 -4.66 41.16
C LEU A 450 21.97 -3.58 41.85
N HIS A 451 21.34 -2.74 42.67
CA HIS A 451 22.05 -1.69 43.38
C HIS A 451 23.01 -2.25 44.46
N ASN A 452 22.58 -3.30 45.17
CA ASN A 452 23.45 -4.02 46.11
C ASN A 452 24.65 -4.68 45.40
N SER A 453 24.42 -5.27 44.23
CA SER A 453 25.50 -5.85 43.40
C SER A 453 26.50 -4.79 42.94
N LEU A 454 26.02 -3.61 42.53
CA LEU A 454 26.88 -2.49 42.13
C LEU A 454 27.74 -2.01 43.31
N ASN A 455 27.13 -1.85 44.48
CA ASN A 455 27.84 -1.46 45.70
C ASN A 455 28.92 -2.49 46.09
N GLN A 456 28.65 -3.79 45.92
CA GLN A 456 29.65 -4.84 46.14
C GLN A 456 30.80 -4.77 45.13
N LEU A 457 30.52 -4.52 43.85
CA LEU A 457 31.54 -4.37 42.81
C LEU A 457 32.43 -3.14 43.03
N ILE A 458 31.85 -2.02 43.49
CA ILE A 458 32.60 -0.82 43.88
C ILE A 458 33.52 -1.13 45.07
N LYS A 459 33.01 -1.79 46.11
CA LYS A 459 33.83 -2.22 47.26
C LYS A 459 34.98 -3.14 46.83
N THR A 460 34.69 -4.08 45.93
CA THR A 460 35.69 -5.02 45.38
C THR A 460 36.77 -4.26 44.60
N ARG A 461 36.38 -3.28 43.76
CA ARG A 461 37.31 -2.42 43.04
C ARG A 461 38.24 -1.69 43.99
N THR A 462 37.70 -1.05 45.03
CA THR A 462 38.49 -0.35 46.04
C THR A 462 39.48 -1.27 46.73
N LEU A 463 39.09 -2.52 47.01
CA LEU A 463 39.97 -3.51 47.62
C LEU A 463 41.09 -3.96 46.66
N LEU A 464 40.79 -4.17 45.38
CA LEU A 464 41.78 -4.50 44.35
C LEU A 464 42.80 -3.37 44.16
N LEU A 465 42.36 -2.11 44.16
CA LEU A 465 43.26 -0.96 44.06
C LEU A 465 44.17 -0.84 45.30
N LYS A 466 43.64 -1.10 46.50
CA LYS A 466 44.47 -1.19 47.71
C LYS A 466 45.50 -2.30 47.62
N LEU A 467 45.12 -3.49 47.17
CA LEU A 467 46.06 -4.60 46.97
C LEU A 467 47.15 -4.26 45.96
N ARG A 468 46.81 -3.56 44.87
CA ARG A 468 47.78 -3.05 43.90
C ARG A 468 48.79 -2.10 44.56
N GLN A 469 48.31 -1.14 45.35
CA GLN A 469 49.15 -0.17 46.04
C GLN A 469 50.05 -0.85 47.09
N GLU A 470 49.51 -1.80 47.86
CA GLU A 470 50.30 -2.56 48.83
C GLU A 470 51.38 -3.40 48.15
N LEU A 471 51.07 -4.02 47.01
CA LEU A 471 52.05 -4.77 46.21
C LEU A 471 53.16 -3.83 45.68
N ALA A 472 52.79 -2.65 45.20
CA ALA A 472 53.74 -1.63 44.74
C ALA A 472 54.66 -1.15 45.88
N ASN A 473 54.08 -0.82 47.04
CA ASN A 473 54.81 -0.33 48.21
C ASN A 473 55.78 -1.40 48.75
N LYS A 474 55.32 -2.65 48.95
CA LYS A 474 56.19 -3.74 49.43
C LYS A 474 57.33 -4.05 48.47
N TYR A 475 57.08 -3.95 47.16
CA TYR A 475 58.14 -4.16 46.18
C TYR A 475 59.13 -2.99 46.13
N ALA A 476 58.68 -1.75 46.33
CA ALA A 476 59.54 -0.59 46.48
C ALA A 476 60.42 -0.67 47.75
N ASP A 477 59.83 -1.12 48.87
CA ASP A 477 60.54 -1.36 50.12
C ASP A 477 61.63 -2.45 49.96
N HIS A 478 61.32 -3.55 49.26
CA HIS A 478 62.30 -4.59 48.92
C HIS A 478 63.44 -4.06 48.03
N LEU A 479 63.19 -3.04 47.21
CA LEU A 479 64.21 -2.39 46.39
C LEU A 479 64.98 -1.27 47.13
N GLY A 480 64.67 -1.02 48.41
CA GLY A 480 65.45 -0.12 49.28
C GLY A 480 65.00 1.35 49.26
N GLY A 481 63.77 1.68 48.86
CA GLY A 481 63.28 3.06 48.85
C GLY A 481 61.82 3.19 49.26
N LYS A 482 61.56 3.98 50.32
CA LYS A 482 60.24 4.60 50.57
C LYS A 482 59.90 5.48 49.37
N ILE A 483 58.91 5.08 48.58
CA ILE A 483 58.35 5.93 47.53
C ILE A 483 57.14 6.64 48.15
N ASP A 484 57.33 7.89 48.58
CA ASP A 484 56.23 8.79 48.95
C ASP A 484 55.37 9.05 47.72
N CYS A 485 54.20 8.42 47.68
CA CYS A 485 53.22 8.56 46.60
C CYS A 485 52.28 9.76 46.86
N ILE A 486 52.84 10.97 46.91
CA ILE A 486 52.07 12.22 46.73
C ILE A 486 52.64 12.90 45.48
N VAL A 487 52.17 12.49 44.30
CA VAL A 487 52.20 13.34 43.11
C VAL A 487 50.82 13.21 42.47
N GLN A 488 50.11 14.35 42.48
CA GLN A 488 48.75 14.54 41.98
C GLN A 488 48.63 14.32 40.47
#